data_AF-A0A226EBN0-F1
#
_entry.id   AF-A0A226EBN0-F1
#
_cell.length_a   1.000
_cell.length_b   1.000
_cell.length_c   1.000
_cell.angle_alpha   90.00
_cell.angle_beta   90.00
_cell.angle_gamma   90.00
#
_symmetry.space_group_name_H-M   'P 1'
#
loop_
_entity.id
_entity.type
_entity.pdbx_description
1 polymer ?
#
loop_
_entity_poly.entity_id
_entity_poly.type
_entity_poly.pdbx_seq_one_letter_code
_entity_poly.pdbx_strand_id
1 'polypeptide(L)'
;MPTRLCFKTISTFFAANAYLTEMPLKYYPKSRKFSMEKITKTNLTKYLPWLISVFFFFCFISMGCSTYMMVRQIVKPNPEITIKNIFLAIMLNGSGILVMGIVHYSITKEPESTNRTNLLLRFRDMMFPEDDLDSPSTYPIWMTRTGQYDKFGIAAATLFYPVPILPLFATVFGLLANLDVYQHVLYDILPSNVYGHLWTQIVIKFFSGILIYSGFAESARLLGNAGIISIIFVELMGRIVKRLASWDIGVAGGEERLGAIQKMYHTYNQLRIVEVTIHEIEAAEAFLIIEGGIWLCAGCLFACLRLYDILPFEFYILYPFITIAAIGVSQLLLSSLKIIDENSSMALVKWKEQLGGMENVGIEKKYLRRKFKALRPMRFIAGIGGSTFFIIDKSTTPYFLRSILDNLINLFAWLPELGTSKIQFMD
;
A
#
# COMPACT_ATOMS: atom_id res chain seq x y z
N MET A 1 9.97 -15.18 4.97
CA MET A 1 9.68 -15.00 6.37
C MET A 1 9.31 -13.55 6.62
N PRO A 2 8.04 -13.17 6.34
CA PRO A 2 7.39 -12.23 7.25
C PRO A 2 7.71 -12.73 8.65
N THR A 3 8.40 -11.89 9.39
CA THR A 3 9.00 -12.24 10.66
C THR A 3 7.96 -12.25 11.77
N ARG A 4 8.34 -12.73 12.94
CA ARG A 4 7.48 -12.67 14.14
C ARG A 4 7.04 -11.24 14.42
N LEU A 5 7.94 -10.27 14.27
CA LEU A 5 7.62 -8.85 14.39
C LEU A 5 6.63 -8.40 13.33
N CYS A 6 6.82 -8.75 12.05
CA CYS A 6 5.88 -8.41 11.00
C CYS A 6 4.45 -8.92 11.28
N PHE A 7 4.28 -10.18 11.69
CA PHE A 7 2.96 -10.71 12.06
C PHE A 7 2.37 -10.05 13.31
N LYS A 8 3.20 -9.72 14.30
CA LYS A 8 2.77 -8.95 15.46
C LYS A 8 2.32 -7.54 15.04
N THR A 9 3.02 -6.92 14.10
CA THR A 9 2.65 -5.63 13.53
C THR A 9 1.27 -5.68 12.88
N ILE A 10 1.03 -6.66 12.01
CA ILE A 10 -0.25 -6.87 11.35
C ILE A 10 -1.36 -7.10 12.37
N SER A 11 -1.15 -8.00 13.34
CA SER A 11 -2.13 -8.26 14.40
C SER A 11 -2.48 -6.99 15.19
N THR A 12 -1.49 -6.15 15.48
CA THR A 12 -1.69 -4.91 16.24
C THR A 12 -2.41 -3.87 15.38
N PHE A 13 -2.08 -3.77 14.11
CA PHE A 13 -2.76 -2.88 13.16
C PHE A 13 -4.25 -3.22 13.03
N PHE A 14 -4.60 -4.50 12.86
CA PHE A 14 -6.00 -4.93 12.80
C PHE A 14 -6.73 -4.73 14.14
N ALA A 15 -6.07 -5.01 15.27
CA ALA A 15 -6.66 -4.79 16.59
C ALA A 15 -6.90 -3.30 16.88
N ALA A 16 -5.95 -2.44 16.49
CA ALA A 16 -6.07 -0.99 16.66
C ALA A 16 -7.22 -0.41 15.83
N ASN A 17 -7.56 -0.99 14.68
CA ASN A 17 -8.69 -0.56 13.84
C ASN A 17 -10.02 -1.27 14.14
N ALA A 18 -10.08 -2.14 15.17
CA ALA A 18 -11.27 -2.94 15.46
C ALA A 18 -12.47 -2.13 15.98
N TYR A 19 -12.26 -0.87 16.38
CA TYR A 19 -13.32 0.05 16.79
C TYR A 19 -14.09 0.66 15.60
N LEU A 20 -13.55 0.55 14.38
CA LEU A 20 -14.18 1.05 13.17
C LEU A 20 -15.26 0.08 12.66
N THR A 21 -16.05 0.54 11.69
CA THR A 21 -17.08 -0.28 11.05
C THR A 21 -16.48 -1.56 10.47
N GLU A 22 -17.18 -2.69 10.62
CA GLU A 22 -16.65 -3.99 10.17
C GLU A 22 -16.46 -3.99 8.65
N MET A 23 -15.26 -4.36 8.20
CA MET A 23 -14.92 -4.54 6.79
C MET A 23 -14.78 -6.03 6.46
N PRO A 24 -14.88 -6.44 5.18
CA PRO A 24 -14.90 -7.86 4.83
C PRO A 24 -13.55 -8.56 4.97
N LEU A 25 -12.44 -7.80 4.97
CA LEU A 25 -11.09 -8.32 5.22
C LEU A 25 -10.85 -8.50 6.72
N LYS A 26 -10.42 -9.70 7.11
CA LYS A 26 -10.05 -10.06 8.48
C LYS A 26 -8.68 -10.71 8.51
N TYR A 27 -7.96 -10.49 9.60
CA TYR A 27 -6.72 -11.19 9.90
C TYR A 27 -6.90 -12.06 11.15
N TYR A 28 -6.49 -13.33 11.07
CA TYR A 28 -6.54 -14.27 12.18
C TYR A 28 -5.12 -14.48 12.75
N PRO A 29 -4.77 -13.88 13.91
CA PRO A 29 -3.40 -13.91 14.42
C PRO A 29 -2.87 -15.31 14.71
N LYS A 30 -3.73 -16.21 15.20
CA LYS A 30 -3.35 -17.59 15.55
C LYS A 30 -2.99 -18.42 14.32
N SER A 31 -3.76 -18.31 13.25
CA SER A 31 -3.52 -19.07 12.02
C SER A 31 -2.63 -18.33 11.02
N ARG A 32 -2.29 -17.06 11.31
CA ARG A 32 -1.53 -16.15 10.45
C ARG A 32 -2.15 -15.99 9.05
N LYS A 33 -3.46 -16.21 8.92
CA LYS A 33 -4.20 -16.20 7.65
C LYS A 33 -5.09 -14.97 7.55
N PHE A 34 -5.22 -14.49 6.32
CA PHE A 34 -6.21 -13.50 5.94
C PHE A 34 -7.51 -14.20 5.54
N SER A 35 -8.64 -13.53 5.73
CA SER A 35 -9.93 -14.02 5.27
C SER A 35 -10.71 -12.86 4.71
N MET A 36 -11.19 -13.03 3.49
CA MET A 36 -12.01 -12.04 2.81
C MET A 36 -13.39 -12.65 2.62
N GLU A 37 -14.39 -12.07 3.28
CA GLU A 37 -15.78 -12.47 3.07
C GLU A 37 -16.34 -11.75 1.85
N LYS A 38 -16.80 -12.48 0.83
CA LYS A 38 -17.43 -11.85 -0.34
C LYS A 38 -18.72 -11.17 0.11
N ILE A 39 -18.92 -9.91 -0.26
CA ILE A 39 -20.17 -9.19 -0.01
C ILE A 39 -21.26 -9.80 -0.90
N THR A 40 -22.26 -10.40 -0.28
CA THR A 40 -23.45 -10.99 -0.88
C THR A 40 -24.70 -10.28 -0.34
N LYS A 41 -25.87 -10.56 -0.92
CA LYS A 41 -27.14 -10.02 -0.40
C LYS A 41 -27.41 -10.42 1.06
N THR A 42 -26.90 -11.58 1.50
CA THR A 42 -27.18 -12.12 2.84
C THR A 42 -26.34 -11.46 3.94
N ASN A 43 -25.13 -11.01 3.64
CA ASN A 43 -24.25 -10.32 4.59
C ASN A 43 -24.13 -8.82 4.33
N LEU A 44 -24.89 -8.26 3.38
CA LEU A 44 -24.83 -6.83 3.04
C LEU A 44 -25.11 -5.94 4.24
N THR A 45 -26.08 -6.30 5.08
CA THR A 45 -26.46 -5.53 6.29
C THR A 45 -25.32 -5.39 7.29
N LYS A 46 -24.45 -6.41 7.38
CA LYS A 46 -23.26 -6.41 8.22
C LYS A 46 -22.21 -5.40 7.74
N TYR A 47 -22.03 -5.29 6.42
CA TYR A 47 -21.04 -4.40 5.79
C TYR A 47 -21.60 -3.03 5.39
N LEU A 48 -22.91 -2.84 5.50
CA LEU A 48 -23.59 -1.60 5.12
C LEU A 48 -23.04 -0.35 5.83
N PRO A 49 -22.74 -0.37 7.15
CA PRO A 49 -22.16 0.80 7.82
C PRO A 49 -20.81 1.22 7.24
N TRP A 50 -19.96 0.25 6.87
CA TRP A 50 -18.69 0.51 6.22
C TRP A 50 -18.87 1.08 4.81
N LEU A 51 -19.77 0.49 4.02
CA LEU A 51 -20.09 1.00 2.68
C LEU A 51 -20.64 2.43 2.73
N ILE A 52 -21.49 2.75 3.70
CA ILE A 52 -21.99 4.13 3.92
C ILE A 52 -20.83 5.05 4.31
N SER A 53 -19.95 4.61 5.22
CA SER A 53 -18.78 5.42 5.63
C SER A 53 -17.91 5.80 4.44
N VAL A 54 -17.56 4.81 3.60
CA VAL A 54 -16.68 5.02 2.45
C VAL A 54 -17.40 5.75 1.30
N PHE A 55 -18.51 5.22 0.78
CA PHE A 55 -19.11 5.77 -0.43
C PHE A 55 -19.92 7.03 -0.17
N PHE A 56 -20.63 7.12 0.95
CA PHE A 56 -21.49 8.26 1.25
C PHE A 56 -20.73 9.36 2.00
N PHE A 57 -20.20 9.08 3.20
CA PHE A 57 -19.56 10.14 4.00
C PHE A 57 -18.24 10.60 3.39
N PHE A 58 -17.37 9.67 3.03
CA PHE A 58 -16.07 10.05 2.48
C PHE A 58 -16.16 10.52 1.03
N CYS A 59 -16.72 9.71 0.13
CA CYS A 59 -16.71 10.07 -1.29
C CYS A 59 -17.76 11.11 -1.66
N PHE A 60 -19.04 10.88 -1.33
CA PHE A 60 -20.08 11.81 -1.74
C PHE A 60 -20.00 13.14 -0.96
N ILE A 61 -19.97 13.09 0.38
CA ILE A 61 -19.96 14.32 1.19
C ILE A 61 -18.59 14.97 1.19
N SER A 62 -17.52 14.27 1.58
CA SER A 62 -16.21 14.94 1.80
C SER A 62 -15.56 15.40 0.50
N MET A 63 -15.47 14.53 -0.52
CA MET A 63 -14.96 14.95 -1.83
C MET A 63 -15.91 15.90 -2.54
N GLY A 64 -17.23 15.74 -2.37
CA GLY A 64 -18.23 16.66 -2.91
C GLY A 64 -18.09 18.08 -2.35
N CYS A 65 -17.97 18.23 -1.02
CA CYS A 65 -17.72 19.51 -0.37
C CYS A 65 -16.38 20.12 -0.79
N SER A 66 -15.34 19.30 -0.90
CA SER A 66 -14.03 19.72 -1.39
C SER A 66 -14.08 20.25 -2.83
N THR A 67 -14.74 19.51 -3.72
CA THR A 67 -14.95 19.89 -5.13
C THR A 67 -15.80 21.14 -5.24
N TYR A 68 -16.88 21.23 -4.46
CA TYR A 68 -17.70 22.44 -4.36
C TYR A 68 -16.85 23.64 -3.98
N MET A 69 -16.03 23.52 -2.93
CA MET A 69 -15.17 24.62 -2.46
C MET A 69 -14.20 25.10 -3.55
N MET A 70 -13.58 24.18 -4.30
CA MET A 70 -12.70 24.54 -5.42
C MET A 70 -13.45 25.26 -6.55
N VAL A 71 -14.59 24.71 -7.00
CA VAL A 71 -15.42 25.32 -8.06
C VAL A 71 -15.97 26.67 -7.62
N ARG A 72 -16.41 26.76 -6.36
CA ARG A 72 -16.91 27.98 -5.74
C ARG A 72 -15.85 29.08 -5.76
N GLN A 73 -14.59 28.75 -5.47
CA GLN A 73 -13.50 29.71 -5.50
C GLN A 73 -13.18 30.21 -6.92
N ILE A 74 -13.42 29.41 -7.96
CA ILE A 74 -13.28 29.82 -9.36
C ILE A 74 -14.44 30.73 -9.79
N VAL A 75 -15.67 30.37 -9.45
CA VAL A 75 -16.87 31.09 -9.91
C VAL A 75 -17.13 32.38 -9.13
N LYS A 76 -16.91 32.36 -7.82
CA LYS A 76 -17.11 33.52 -6.95
C LYS A 76 -16.11 33.44 -5.79
N PRO A 77 -14.92 34.01 -5.92
CA PRO A 77 -13.88 33.91 -4.89
C PRO A 77 -14.38 34.30 -3.50
N ASN A 78 -14.13 33.46 -2.49
CA ASN A 78 -14.34 33.81 -1.10
C ASN A 78 -12.99 34.21 -0.48
N PRO A 79 -12.84 35.44 0.06
CA PRO A 79 -11.60 35.90 0.68
C PRO A 79 -11.20 35.10 1.94
N GLU A 80 -12.14 34.40 2.58
CA GLU A 80 -11.85 33.52 3.72
C GLU A 80 -11.19 32.19 3.32
N ILE A 81 -11.36 31.78 2.05
CA ILE A 81 -10.73 30.58 1.52
C ILE A 81 -9.30 30.94 1.11
N THR A 82 -8.38 30.57 1.98
CA THR A 82 -6.94 30.70 1.77
C THR A 82 -6.39 29.59 0.87
N ILE A 83 -5.19 29.77 0.31
CA ILE A 83 -4.57 28.77 -0.57
C ILE A 83 -4.36 27.43 0.15
N LYS A 84 -4.09 27.42 1.46
CA LYS A 84 -3.99 26.18 2.24
C LYS A 84 -5.28 25.34 2.17
N ASN A 85 -6.45 25.98 2.15
CA ASN A 85 -7.72 25.28 2.03
C ASN A 85 -7.86 24.67 0.63
N ILE A 86 -7.51 25.41 -0.42
CA ILE A 86 -7.51 24.92 -1.81
C ILE A 86 -6.56 23.73 -1.96
N PHE A 87 -5.34 23.84 -1.45
CA PHE A 87 -4.35 22.76 -1.48
C PHE A 87 -4.87 21.50 -0.77
N LEU A 88 -5.46 21.66 0.43
CA LEU A 88 -6.05 20.55 1.16
C LEU A 88 -7.24 19.92 0.44
N ALA A 89 -8.06 20.72 -0.24
CA ALA A 89 -9.14 20.21 -1.06
C ALA A 89 -8.64 19.37 -2.24
N ILE A 90 -7.57 19.81 -2.91
CA ILE A 90 -6.92 19.05 -3.98
C ILE A 90 -6.37 17.73 -3.42
N MET A 91 -5.66 17.78 -2.28
CA MET A 91 -5.12 16.59 -1.61
C MET A 91 -6.22 15.63 -1.16
N LEU A 92 -7.34 16.15 -0.62
CA LEU A 92 -8.49 15.35 -0.21
C LEU A 92 -9.17 14.66 -1.40
N ASN A 93 -9.32 15.35 -2.53
CA ASN A 93 -9.88 14.74 -3.74
C ASN A 93 -8.92 13.69 -4.34
N GLY A 94 -7.63 14.00 -4.43
CA GLY A 94 -6.63 13.07 -4.94
C GLY A 94 -6.51 11.80 -4.09
N SER A 95 -6.44 11.95 -2.77
CA SER A 95 -6.46 10.82 -1.84
C SER A 95 -7.80 10.07 -1.87
N GLY A 96 -8.92 10.78 -2.03
CA GLY A 96 -10.24 10.18 -2.17
C GLY A 96 -10.37 9.27 -3.39
N ILE A 97 -9.85 9.70 -4.56
CA ILE A 97 -9.79 8.86 -5.77
C ILE A 97 -8.97 7.60 -5.54
N LEU A 98 -7.82 7.73 -4.87
CA LEU A 98 -6.94 6.61 -4.57
C LEU A 98 -7.60 5.60 -3.62
N VAL A 99 -8.25 6.08 -2.55
CA VAL A 99 -9.02 5.23 -1.62
C VAL A 99 -10.17 4.53 -2.34
N MET A 100 -10.86 5.22 -3.25
CA MET A 100 -11.91 4.60 -4.08
C MET A 100 -11.37 3.51 -4.99
N GLY A 101 -10.20 3.71 -5.59
CA GLY A 101 -9.49 2.68 -6.34
C GLY A 101 -9.20 1.45 -5.48
N ILE A 102 -8.69 1.66 -4.25
CA ILE A 102 -8.42 0.58 -3.29
C ILE A 102 -9.71 -0.13 -2.88
N VAL A 103 -10.81 0.58 -2.63
CA VAL A 103 -12.09 -0.03 -2.24
C VAL A 103 -12.69 -0.83 -3.37
N HIS A 104 -12.65 -0.29 -4.59
CA HIS A 104 -13.09 -1.01 -5.78
C HIS A 104 -12.30 -2.30 -5.96
N TYR A 105 -10.98 -2.22 -5.83
CA TYR A 105 -10.09 -3.39 -5.85
C TYR A 105 -10.42 -4.37 -4.73
N SER A 106 -10.63 -3.86 -3.51
CA SER A 106 -10.97 -4.64 -2.32
C SER A 106 -12.23 -5.49 -2.56
N ILE A 107 -13.29 -4.85 -3.05
CA ILE A 107 -14.57 -5.53 -3.30
C ILE A 107 -14.48 -6.54 -4.45
N THR A 108 -13.74 -6.22 -5.52
CA THR A 108 -13.76 -7.01 -6.76
C THR A 108 -12.71 -8.12 -6.81
N LYS A 109 -11.51 -7.90 -6.24
CA LYS A 109 -10.32 -8.73 -6.47
C LYS A 109 -9.65 -9.25 -5.20
N GLU A 110 -9.90 -8.65 -4.05
CA GLU A 110 -9.26 -9.04 -2.79
C GLU A 110 -9.51 -10.49 -2.33
N PRO A 111 -10.67 -11.15 -2.60
CA PRO A 111 -10.82 -12.57 -2.29
C PRO A 111 -9.74 -13.42 -2.97
N GLU A 112 -9.37 -13.08 -4.21
CA GLU A 112 -8.29 -13.76 -4.92
C GLU A 112 -6.93 -13.42 -4.33
N SER A 113 -6.65 -12.13 -4.08
CA SER A 113 -5.38 -11.68 -3.47
C SER A 113 -5.13 -12.30 -2.08
N THR A 114 -6.18 -12.36 -1.25
CA THR A 114 -6.16 -13.02 0.07
C THR A 114 -5.88 -14.52 -0.07
N ASN A 115 -6.54 -15.21 -1.00
CA ASN A 115 -6.31 -16.62 -1.25
C ASN A 115 -4.89 -16.91 -1.75
N ARG A 116 -4.34 -16.05 -2.61
CA ARG A 116 -2.95 -16.14 -3.10
C ARG A 116 -1.94 -15.93 -1.98
N THR A 117 -2.16 -14.92 -1.14
CA THR A 117 -1.31 -14.66 0.03
C THR A 117 -1.34 -15.86 1.00
N ASN A 118 -2.53 -16.41 1.27
CA ASN A 118 -2.67 -17.61 2.09
C ASN A 118 -2.03 -18.85 1.45
N LEU A 119 -2.07 -18.97 0.12
CA LEU A 119 -1.39 -20.04 -0.62
C LEU A 119 0.13 -19.91 -0.47
N LEU A 120 0.69 -18.71 -0.62
CA LEU A 120 2.11 -18.47 -0.39
C LEU A 120 2.53 -18.74 1.07
N LEU A 121 1.68 -18.40 2.03
CA LEU A 121 1.90 -18.75 3.44
C LEU A 121 1.99 -20.27 3.62
N ARG A 122 1.06 -21.03 3.03
CA ARG A 122 1.10 -22.51 3.05
C ARG A 122 2.34 -23.06 2.35
N PHE A 123 2.70 -22.53 1.18
CA PHE A 123 3.91 -22.91 0.47
C PHE A 123 5.16 -22.69 1.32
N ARG A 124 5.19 -21.57 2.03
CA ARG A 124 6.26 -21.27 2.97
C ARG A 124 6.27 -22.26 4.14
N ASP A 125 5.15 -22.55 4.77
CA ASP A 125 5.11 -23.52 5.88
C ASP A 125 5.56 -24.92 5.42
N MET A 126 5.24 -25.32 4.18
CA MET A 126 5.70 -26.60 3.59
C MET A 126 7.19 -26.61 3.23
N MET A 127 7.74 -25.50 2.72
CA MET A 127 9.14 -25.43 2.28
C MET A 127 10.12 -25.14 3.43
N PHE A 128 9.63 -24.61 4.54
CA PHE A 128 10.46 -24.13 5.65
C PHE A 128 9.91 -24.58 7.01
N PRO A 129 9.83 -25.89 7.27
CA PRO A 129 9.32 -26.39 8.55
C PRO A 129 10.21 -25.99 9.74
N GLU A 130 11.51 -25.79 9.51
CA GLU A 130 12.49 -25.35 10.53
C GLU A 130 12.21 -23.94 11.07
N ASP A 131 11.50 -23.12 10.29
CA ASP A 131 11.15 -21.74 10.65
C ASP A 131 9.84 -21.65 11.46
N ASP A 132 9.44 -22.74 12.14
CA ASP A 132 8.20 -22.84 12.92
C ASP A 132 8.01 -21.62 13.82
N LEU A 133 7.27 -20.61 13.37
CA LEU A 133 7.18 -19.29 14.02
C LEU A 133 6.60 -19.35 15.42
N ASP A 134 5.91 -20.44 15.74
CA ASP A 134 5.24 -20.65 17.01
C ASP A 134 6.20 -21.20 18.06
N SER A 135 7.35 -21.75 17.66
CA SER A 135 8.37 -22.18 18.61
C SER A 135 9.01 -20.97 19.32
N PRO A 136 9.20 -21.07 20.66
CA PRO A 136 9.78 -19.98 21.44
C PRO A 136 11.19 -19.64 20.91
N SER A 137 11.43 -18.35 20.70
CA SER A 137 12.74 -17.83 20.30
C SER A 137 13.50 -17.39 21.53
N THR A 138 14.78 -17.75 21.63
CA THR A 138 15.70 -17.23 22.64
C THR A 138 15.94 -15.72 22.48
N TYR A 139 15.83 -15.21 21.24
CA TYR A 139 16.04 -13.80 20.91
C TYR A 139 14.73 -12.98 21.00
N PRO A 140 14.82 -11.68 21.32
CA PRO A 140 13.67 -10.78 21.35
C PRO A 140 13.02 -10.64 19.97
N ILE A 141 11.77 -10.18 19.93
CA ILE A 141 10.95 -10.17 18.71
C ILE A 141 11.54 -9.33 17.55
N TRP A 142 12.36 -8.32 17.85
CA TRP A 142 13.05 -7.48 16.86
C TRP A 142 14.35 -8.10 16.29
N MET A 143 14.68 -9.32 16.71
CA MET A 143 15.77 -10.11 16.16
C MET A 143 15.24 -11.38 15.49
N THR A 144 15.94 -11.81 14.44
CA THR A 144 15.73 -13.11 13.81
C THR A 144 16.17 -14.24 14.74
N ARG A 145 15.82 -15.48 14.41
CA ARG A 145 16.31 -16.67 15.12
C ARG A 145 17.83 -16.85 15.07
N THR A 146 18.47 -16.22 14.10
CA THR A 146 19.93 -16.20 13.96
C THR A 146 20.59 -15.10 14.79
N GLY A 147 19.82 -14.34 15.59
CA GLY A 147 20.32 -13.22 16.38
C GLY A 147 20.59 -11.94 15.58
N GLN A 148 20.26 -11.91 14.28
CA GLN A 148 20.41 -10.71 13.44
C GLN A 148 19.22 -9.77 13.61
N TYR A 149 19.41 -8.47 13.40
CA TYR A 149 18.30 -7.51 13.42
C TYR A 149 17.30 -7.80 12.31
N ASP A 150 16.02 -7.85 12.68
CA ASP A 150 14.92 -7.99 11.74
C ASP A 150 14.60 -6.64 11.09
N LYS A 151 15.47 -6.19 10.19
CA LYS A 151 15.34 -4.89 9.51
C LYS A 151 13.98 -4.71 8.84
N PHE A 152 13.45 -5.79 8.25
CA PHE A 152 12.16 -5.77 7.58
C PHE A 152 11.00 -5.61 8.58
N GLY A 153 10.96 -6.43 9.63
CA GLY A 153 9.92 -6.33 10.65
C GLY A 153 9.96 -5.00 11.39
N ILE A 154 11.15 -4.46 11.67
CA ILE A 154 11.32 -3.14 12.29
C ILE A 154 10.81 -2.04 11.36
N ALA A 155 11.16 -2.09 10.06
CA ALA A 155 10.64 -1.14 9.09
C ALA A 155 9.11 -1.23 9.00
N ALA A 156 8.54 -2.42 8.85
CA ALA A 156 7.09 -2.60 8.83
C ALA A 156 6.41 -2.10 10.12
N ALA A 157 6.97 -2.39 11.30
CA ALA A 157 6.47 -1.89 12.58
C ALA A 157 6.47 -0.36 12.65
N THR A 158 7.58 0.25 12.25
CA THR A 158 7.74 1.72 12.22
C THR A 158 6.72 2.38 11.30
N LEU A 159 6.43 1.74 10.17
CA LEU A 159 5.49 2.25 9.17
C LEU A 159 4.03 2.07 9.60
N PHE A 160 3.64 0.90 10.10
CA PHE A 160 2.23 0.57 10.31
C PHE A 160 1.71 0.85 11.73
N TYR A 161 2.55 0.91 12.77
CA TYR A 161 2.07 1.21 14.12
C TYR A 161 1.47 2.60 14.29
N PRO A 162 1.99 3.67 13.67
CA PRO A 162 1.41 4.99 13.85
C PRO A 162 0.12 5.20 13.04
N VAL A 163 -0.10 4.42 11.97
CA VAL A 163 -1.19 4.62 11.00
C VAL A 163 -2.58 4.72 11.66
N PRO A 164 -2.98 3.85 12.61
CA PRO A 164 -4.28 3.95 13.28
C PRO A 164 -4.43 5.20 14.17
N ILE A 165 -3.31 5.83 14.56
CA ILE A 165 -3.29 7.00 15.44
C ILE A 165 -3.37 8.30 14.64
N LEU A 166 -2.84 8.33 13.41
CA LEU A 166 -2.83 9.52 12.54
C LEU A 166 -4.20 10.19 12.36
N PRO A 167 -5.34 9.47 12.18
CA PRO A 167 -6.64 10.09 12.02
C PRO A 167 -7.05 10.98 13.19
N LEU A 168 -6.68 10.60 14.41
CA LEU A 168 -6.99 11.39 15.60
C LEU A 168 -6.23 12.72 15.56
N PHE A 169 -4.92 12.68 15.28
CA PHE A 169 -4.09 13.88 15.16
C PHE A 169 -4.55 14.77 14.00
N ALA A 170 -4.75 14.19 12.82
CA ALA A 170 -5.23 14.91 11.64
C ALA A 170 -6.57 15.61 11.89
N THR A 171 -7.49 14.95 12.59
CA THR A 171 -8.81 15.52 12.90
C THR A 171 -8.71 16.66 13.91
N VAL A 172 -8.08 16.41 15.07
CA VAL A 172 -8.02 17.39 16.15
C VAL A 172 -7.31 18.65 15.68
N PHE A 173 -6.12 18.51 15.09
CA PHE A 173 -5.35 19.66 14.62
C PHE A 173 -5.94 20.28 13.35
N GLY A 174 -6.57 19.49 12.48
CA GLY A 174 -7.28 20.01 11.31
C GLY A 174 -8.46 20.91 11.69
N LEU A 175 -9.24 20.52 12.70
CA LEU A 175 -10.34 21.34 13.22
C LEU A 175 -9.85 22.61 13.92
N LEU A 176 -8.83 22.50 14.78
CA LEU A 176 -8.24 23.66 15.46
C LEU A 176 -7.68 24.68 14.46
N ALA A 177 -7.14 24.19 13.35
CA ALA A 177 -6.61 24.99 12.25
C ALA A 177 -7.69 25.54 11.29
N ASN A 178 -8.97 25.24 11.52
CA ASN A 178 -10.11 25.56 10.65
C ASN A 178 -9.91 25.12 9.20
N LEU A 179 -9.36 23.92 9.01
CA LEU A 179 -9.08 23.32 7.69
C LEU A 179 -10.25 22.48 7.16
N ASP A 180 -11.39 22.50 7.83
CA ASP A 180 -12.56 21.74 7.44
C ASP A 180 -13.23 22.31 6.19
N VAL A 181 -13.47 21.47 5.19
CA VAL A 181 -14.13 21.87 3.94
C VAL A 181 -15.64 22.10 4.09
N TYR A 182 -16.25 21.51 5.12
CA TYR A 182 -17.71 21.51 5.31
C TYR A 182 -18.26 22.87 5.74
N GLN A 183 -17.53 23.62 6.57
CA GLN A 183 -17.96 24.95 7.01
C GLN A 183 -18.23 25.90 5.85
N HIS A 184 -17.47 25.80 4.75
CA HIS A 184 -17.60 26.68 3.59
C HIS A 184 -18.87 26.38 2.80
N VAL A 185 -19.23 25.10 2.65
CA VAL A 185 -20.49 24.69 2.03
C VAL A 185 -21.68 25.14 2.87
N LEU A 186 -21.60 24.93 4.19
CA LEU A 186 -22.68 25.29 5.10
C LEU A 186 -22.86 26.80 5.24
N TYR A 187 -21.79 27.58 5.13
CA TYR A 187 -21.84 29.03 5.10
C TYR A 187 -22.65 29.57 3.91
N ASP A 188 -22.52 28.95 2.73
CA ASP A 188 -23.27 29.35 1.55
C ASP A 188 -24.74 28.85 1.55
N ILE A 189 -25.05 27.76 2.27
CA ILE A 189 -26.40 27.17 2.33
C ILE A 189 -27.25 27.79 3.45
N LEU A 190 -26.66 28.02 4.62
CA LEU A 190 -27.39 28.48 5.80
C LEU A 190 -27.51 30.01 5.81
N PRO A 191 -28.68 30.56 6.22
CA PRO A 191 -28.82 31.99 6.48
C PRO A 191 -27.76 32.49 7.47
N SER A 192 -27.19 33.67 7.23
CA SER A 192 -26.08 34.23 8.03
C SER A 192 -26.42 34.39 9.52
N ASN A 193 -27.68 34.69 9.84
CA ASN A 193 -28.19 34.74 11.23
C ASN A 193 -28.18 33.36 11.93
N VAL A 194 -28.43 32.28 11.18
CA VAL A 194 -28.40 30.91 11.71
C VAL A 194 -26.96 30.42 11.86
N TYR A 195 -26.11 30.68 10.86
CA TYR A 195 -24.70 30.29 10.86
C TYR A 195 -23.89 31.03 11.94
N GLY A 196 -24.19 32.31 12.19
CA GLY A 196 -23.53 33.11 13.22
C GLY A 196 -23.87 32.70 14.66
N HIS A 197 -24.90 31.87 14.85
CA HIS A 197 -25.31 31.44 16.18
C HIS A 197 -24.33 30.41 16.77
N LEU A 198 -23.84 30.67 17.99
CA LEU A 198 -22.79 29.87 18.65
C LEU A 198 -23.12 28.36 18.68
N TRP A 199 -24.36 28.00 19.03
CA TRP A 199 -24.78 26.59 19.08
C TRP A 199 -24.78 25.92 17.72
N THR A 200 -25.12 26.66 16.65
CA THR A 200 -25.05 26.15 15.29
C THR A 200 -23.60 25.85 14.91
N GLN A 201 -22.66 26.74 15.23
CA GLN A 201 -21.24 26.54 14.95
C GLN A 201 -20.67 25.34 15.70
N ILE A 202 -21.04 25.17 16.99
CA ILE A 202 -20.63 24.01 17.80
C ILE A 202 -21.13 22.71 17.14
N VAL A 203 -22.40 22.67 16.74
CA VAL A 203 -22.99 21.50 16.09
C VAL A 203 -22.30 21.21 14.76
N ILE A 204 -22.07 22.24 13.93
CA ILE A 204 -21.37 22.10 12.64
C ILE A 204 -19.96 21.56 12.83
N LYS A 205 -19.18 22.12 13.77
CA LYS A 205 -17.80 21.67 14.03
C LYS A 205 -17.76 20.25 14.60
N PHE A 206 -18.72 19.89 15.45
CA PHE A 206 -18.85 18.52 15.97
C PHE A 206 -19.10 17.50 14.86
N PHE A 207 -20.10 17.72 13.99
CA PHE A 207 -20.38 16.82 12.88
C PHE A 207 -19.26 16.81 11.83
N SER A 208 -18.67 17.98 11.55
CA SER A 208 -17.49 18.08 10.68
C SER A 208 -16.34 17.24 11.23
N GLY A 209 -16.08 17.31 12.54
CA GLY A 209 -15.07 16.48 13.20
C GLY A 209 -15.30 14.99 13.04
N ILE A 210 -16.54 14.53 13.19
CA ILE A 210 -16.90 13.11 12.97
C ILE A 210 -16.65 12.71 11.51
N LEU A 211 -17.05 13.55 10.55
CA LEU A 211 -16.86 13.26 9.12
C LEU A 211 -15.37 13.23 8.73
N ILE A 212 -14.59 14.20 9.21
CA ILE A 212 -13.13 14.27 9.00
C ILE A 212 -12.47 13.02 9.58
N TYR A 213 -12.78 12.70 10.84
CA TYR A 213 -12.23 11.53 11.51
C TYR A 213 -12.56 10.24 10.76
N SER A 214 -13.83 10.07 10.38
CA SER A 214 -14.27 8.90 9.61
C SER A 214 -13.52 8.79 8.29
N GLY A 215 -13.36 9.90 7.55
CA GLY A 215 -12.61 9.93 6.30
C GLY A 215 -11.14 9.57 6.46
N PHE A 216 -10.45 10.19 7.42
CA PHE A 216 -9.04 9.87 7.69
C PHE A 216 -8.85 8.45 8.21
N ALA A 217 -9.71 7.98 9.11
CA ALA A 217 -9.61 6.65 9.69
C ALA A 217 -9.84 5.55 8.66
N GLU A 218 -10.85 5.69 7.80
CA GLU A 218 -11.09 4.75 6.70
C GLU A 218 -9.95 4.79 5.67
N SER A 219 -9.45 5.98 5.32
CA SER A 219 -8.30 6.12 4.41
C SER A 219 -7.05 5.44 4.95
N ALA A 220 -6.69 5.71 6.21
CA ALA A 220 -5.54 5.11 6.89
C ALA A 220 -5.68 3.59 7.00
N ARG A 221 -6.87 3.09 7.32
CA ARG A 221 -7.17 1.66 7.40
C ARG A 221 -7.02 0.98 6.04
N LEU A 222 -7.65 1.51 5.00
CA LEU A 222 -7.65 0.94 3.66
C LEU A 222 -6.25 0.94 3.03
N LEU A 223 -5.52 2.05 3.15
CA LEU A 223 -4.12 2.15 2.72
C LEU A 223 -3.22 1.17 3.47
N GLY A 224 -3.39 1.08 4.79
CA GLY A 224 -2.63 0.15 5.61
C GLY A 224 -2.89 -1.30 5.24
N ASN A 225 -4.16 -1.68 5.00
CA ASN A 225 -4.52 -3.04 4.57
C ASN A 225 -3.91 -3.39 3.21
N ALA A 226 -4.07 -2.50 2.21
CA ALA A 226 -3.50 -2.69 0.89
C ALA A 226 -1.98 -2.87 0.98
N GLY A 227 -1.30 -1.93 1.66
CA GLY A 227 0.15 -2.02 1.88
C GLY A 227 0.57 -3.31 2.59
N ILE A 228 -0.15 -3.75 3.61
CA ILE A 228 0.13 -5.00 4.34
C ILE A 228 0.02 -6.21 3.41
N ILE A 229 -1.07 -6.33 2.65
CA ILE A 229 -1.29 -7.48 1.75
C ILE A 229 -0.20 -7.52 0.67
N SER A 230 0.05 -6.40 -0.01
CA SER A 230 1.07 -6.33 -1.07
C SER A 230 2.47 -6.62 -0.53
N ILE A 231 2.85 -6.03 0.61
CA ILE A 231 4.16 -6.25 1.22
C ILE A 231 4.36 -7.72 1.61
N ILE A 232 3.39 -8.34 2.28
CA ILE A 232 3.49 -9.75 2.68
C ILE A 232 3.59 -10.64 1.45
N PHE A 233 2.76 -10.39 0.45
CA PHE A 233 2.74 -11.16 -0.79
C PHE A 233 4.12 -11.16 -1.46
N VAL A 234 4.65 -9.97 -1.76
CA VAL A 234 5.95 -9.81 -2.43
C VAL A 234 7.08 -10.38 -1.56
N GLU A 235 7.07 -10.13 -0.25
CA GLU A 235 8.12 -10.62 0.64
C GLU A 235 8.13 -12.14 0.78
N LEU A 236 6.96 -12.78 0.82
CA LEU A 236 6.85 -14.24 0.81
C LEU A 236 7.43 -14.80 -0.49
N MET A 237 7.03 -14.22 -1.63
CA MET A 237 7.51 -14.66 -2.93
C MET A 237 9.03 -14.49 -3.08
N GLY A 238 9.57 -13.32 -2.72
CA GLY A 238 11.01 -13.03 -2.76
C GLY A 238 11.84 -14.00 -1.96
N ARG A 239 11.36 -14.40 -0.78
CA ARG A 239 12.11 -15.34 0.05
C ARG A 239 11.98 -16.79 -0.39
N ILE A 240 10.81 -17.20 -0.90
CA ILE A 240 10.67 -18.52 -1.52
C ILE A 240 11.63 -18.62 -2.71
N VAL A 241 11.64 -17.61 -3.59
CA VAL A 241 12.53 -17.56 -4.76
C VAL A 241 14.00 -17.55 -4.34
N LYS A 242 14.38 -16.75 -3.34
CA LYS A 242 15.74 -16.73 -2.79
C LYS A 242 16.19 -18.10 -2.28
N ARG A 243 15.31 -18.85 -1.60
CA ARG A 243 15.63 -20.21 -1.14
C ARG A 243 15.76 -21.18 -2.30
N LEU A 244 14.85 -21.13 -3.28
CA LEU A 244 14.97 -21.95 -4.49
C LEU A 244 16.30 -21.67 -5.19
N ALA A 245 16.70 -20.41 -5.33
CA ALA A 245 17.99 -20.04 -5.92
C ALA A 245 19.21 -20.62 -5.19
N SER A 246 19.12 -20.78 -3.86
CA SER A 246 20.18 -21.39 -3.07
C SER A 246 20.31 -22.91 -3.28
N TRP A 247 19.26 -23.58 -3.75
CA TRP A 247 19.31 -25.04 -3.98
C TRP A 247 20.24 -25.39 -5.13
N ASP A 248 20.96 -26.49 -4.94
CA ASP A 248 21.92 -27.00 -5.90
C ASP A 248 21.40 -28.29 -6.54
N ILE A 249 21.23 -28.27 -7.86
CA ILE A 249 20.80 -29.43 -8.64
C ILE A 249 22.00 -30.38 -8.91
N GLY A 250 23.22 -29.87 -8.71
CA GLY A 250 24.50 -30.51 -8.93
C GLY A 250 24.81 -31.70 -8.01
N VAL A 251 24.35 -31.63 -6.76
CA VAL A 251 24.97 -32.36 -5.64
C VAL A 251 24.40 -33.76 -5.42
N ALA A 252 23.13 -34.01 -5.74
CA ALA A 252 22.54 -35.34 -5.55
C ALA A 252 23.02 -36.35 -6.61
N GLY A 253 23.37 -37.56 -6.18
CA GLY A 253 23.67 -38.70 -7.04
C GLY A 253 22.42 -39.54 -7.33
N GLY A 254 22.44 -40.31 -8.43
CA GLY A 254 21.42 -41.34 -8.71
C GLY A 254 20.01 -40.83 -9.03
N GLU A 255 18.99 -41.68 -8.78
CA GLU A 255 17.56 -41.43 -9.06
C GLU A 255 16.94 -40.36 -8.15
N GLU A 256 17.39 -40.26 -6.90
CA GLU A 256 16.94 -39.22 -5.96
C GLU A 256 17.17 -37.80 -6.51
N ARG A 257 18.24 -37.63 -7.28
CA ARG A 257 18.54 -36.38 -7.99
C ARG A 257 17.45 -36.01 -8.99
N LEU A 258 16.96 -36.97 -9.78
CA LEU A 258 15.94 -36.70 -10.80
C LEU A 258 14.63 -36.27 -10.15
N GLY A 259 14.24 -36.94 -9.06
CA GLY A 259 13.08 -36.55 -8.24
C GLY A 259 13.21 -35.14 -7.66
N ALA A 260 14.39 -34.79 -7.12
CA ALA A 260 14.67 -33.45 -6.61
C ALA A 260 14.59 -32.36 -7.69
N ILE A 261 15.14 -32.63 -8.89
CA ILE A 261 15.05 -31.73 -10.05
C ILE A 261 13.60 -31.49 -10.47
N GLN A 262 12.82 -32.57 -10.57
CA GLN A 262 11.42 -32.49 -10.95
C GLN A 262 10.60 -31.72 -9.90
N LYS A 263 10.84 -31.97 -8.61
CA LYS A 263 10.21 -31.23 -7.51
C LYS A 263 10.54 -29.73 -7.57
N MET A 264 11.80 -29.39 -7.80
CA MET A 264 12.24 -28.00 -7.96
C MET A 264 11.59 -27.33 -9.17
N TYR A 265 11.59 -28.00 -10.32
CA TYR A 265 10.91 -27.52 -11.53
C TYR A 265 9.43 -27.27 -11.26
N HIS A 266 8.73 -28.22 -10.63
CA HIS A 266 7.31 -28.12 -10.33
C HIS A 266 7.04 -26.95 -9.37
N THR A 267 7.85 -26.80 -8.33
CA THR A 267 7.72 -25.70 -7.35
C THR A 267 7.93 -24.33 -8.01
N TYR A 268 8.95 -24.19 -8.86
CA TYR A 268 9.19 -22.96 -9.60
C TYR A 268 8.04 -22.66 -10.58
N ASN A 269 7.53 -23.67 -11.28
CA ASN A 269 6.39 -23.50 -12.19
C ASN A 269 5.11 -23.13 -11.44
N GLN A 270 4.86 -23.71 -10.27
CA GLN A 270 3.71 -23.32 -9.42
C GLN A 270 3.79 -21.85 -9.02
N LEU A 271 4.96 -21.38 -8.57
CA LEU A 271 5.16 -19.97 -8.24
C LEU A 271 5.01 -19.06 -9.46
N ARG A 272 5.47 -19.51 -10.63
CA ARG A 272 5.27 -18.79 -11.90
C ARG A 272 3.80 -18.75 -12.29
N ILE A 273 3.03 -19.81 -12.07
CA ILE A 273 1.59 -19.80 -12.32
C ILE A 273 0.93 -18.76 -11.38
N VAL A 274 1.30 -18.74 -10.10
CA VAL A 274 0.83 -17.72 -9.15
C VAL A 274 1.16 -16.31 -9.66
N GLU A 275 2.41 -16.07 -10.08
CA GLU A 275 2.83 -14.81 -10.71
C GLU A 275 2.00 -14.47 -11.96
N VAL A 276 1.84 -15.39 -12.92
CA VAL A 276 1.07 -15.13 -14.15
C VAL A 276 -0.40 -14.81 -13.87
N THR A 277 -1.02 -15.49 -12.89
CA THR A 277 -2.41 -15.18 -12.49
C THR A 277 -2.57 -13.80 -11.82
N ILE A 278 -1.43 -13.20 -11.45
CA ILE A 278 -1.36 -11.90 -10.80
C ILE A 278 -1.24 -10.75 -11.80
N HIS A 279 -0.56 -10.97 -12.93
CA HIS A 279 -0.20 -9.93 -13.90
C HIS A 279 -1.38 -9.05 -14.35
N GLU A 280 -2.59 -9.56 -14.57
CA GLU A 280 -3.69 -8.71 -15.06
C GLU A 280 -4.29 -7.80 -13.97
N ILE A 281 -4.36 -8.29 -12.73
CA ILE A 281 -5.10 -7.64 -11.64
C ILE A 281 -4.18 -6.73 -10.83
N GLU A 282 -3.00 -7.23 -10.47
CA GLU A 282 -2.06 -6.47 -9.63
C GLU A 282 -1.20 -5.52 -10.45
N ALA A 283 -1.15 -5.63 -11.78
CA ALA A 283 -0.45 -4.62 -12.58
C ALA A 283 -1.11 -3.24 -12.43
N ALA A 284 -2.44 -3.19 -12.39
CA ALA A 284 -3.18 -1.93 -12.22
C ALA A 284 -3.03 -1.39 -10.80
N GLU A 285 -3.03 -2.29 -9.81
CA GLU A 285 -2.79 -1.94 -8.41
C GLU A 285 -1.36 -1.43 -8.20
N ALA A 286 -0.36 -2.13 -8.72
CA ALA A 286 1.04 -1.73 -8.65
C ALA A 286 1.25 -0.38 -9.34
N PHE A 287 0.62 -0.15 -10.49
CA PHE A 287 0.63 1.14 -11.16
C PHE A 287 0.00 2.23 -10.29
N LEU A 288 -1.19 1.98 -9.73
CA LEU A 288 -1.89 2.92 -8.84
C LEU A 288 -1.05 3.24 -7.59
N ILE A 289 -0.40 2.24 -6.99
CA ILE A 289 0.46 2.41 -5.81
C ILE A 289 1.73 3.19 -6.15
N ILE A 290 2.38 2.89 -7.28
CA ILE A 290 3.59 3.59 -7.72
C ILE A 290 3.27 5.05 -8.05
N GLU A 291 2.33 5.31 -8.95
CA GLU A 291 1.97 6.66 -9.38
C GLU A 291 1.32 7.46 -8.24
N GLY A 292 0.37 6.84 -7.52
CA GLY A 292 -0.25 7.45 -6.34
C GLY A 292 0.76 7.75 -5.24
N GLY A 293 1.73 6.86 -5.02
CA GLY A 293 2.83 7.06 -4.09
C GLY A 293 3.75 8.21 -4.50
N ILE A 294 4.07 8.34 -5.80
CA ILE A 294 4.86 9.45 -6.35
C ILE A 294 4.16 10.79 -6.07
N TRP A 295 2.89 10.92 -6.45
CA TRP A 295 2.12 12.15 -6.26
C TRP A 295 1.91 12.48 -4.79
N LEU A 296 1.60 11.48 -3.96
CA LEU A 296 1.45 11.66 -2.52
C LEU A 296 2.76 12.14 -1.87
N CYS A 297 3.90 11.54 -2.22
CA CYS A 297 5.20 11.95 -1.72
C CYS A 297 5.57 13.37 -2.17
N ALA A 298 5.39 13.69 -3.45
CA ALA A 298 5.67 15.02 -3.99
C ALA A 298 4.80 16.09 -3.32
N GLY A 299 3.48 15.83 -3.17
CA GLY A 299 2.56 16.73 -2.49
C GLY A 299 2.89 16.92 -1.01
N CYS A 300 3.26 15.86 -0.29
CA CYS A 300 3.65 15.95 1.12
C CYS A 300 5.00 16.65 1.29
N LEU A 301 5.98 16.41 0.42
CA LEU A 301 7.26 17.15 0.43
C LEU A 301 7.06 18.64 0.12
N PHE A 302 6.20 18.96 -0.84
CA PHE A 302 5.82 20.34 -1.14
C PHE A 302 5.19 20.99 0.10
N ALA A 303 4.26 20.31 0.76
CA ALA A 303 3.66 20.78 2.01
C ALA A 303 4.71 20.99 3.12
N CYS A 304 5.67 20.06 3.27
CA CYS A 304 6.75 20.19 4.24
C CYS A 304 7.61 21.44 4.01
N LEU A 305 7.90 21.75 2.76
CA LEU A 305 8.82 22.84 2.42
C LEU A 305 8.11 24.19 2.32
N ARG A 306 6.84 24.21 1.89
CA ARG A 306 6.14 25.45 1.55
C ARG A 306 5.06 25.86 2.55
N LEU A 307 4.52 24.92 3.33
CA LEU A 307 3.42 25.18 4.25
C LEU A 307 3.85 25.22 5.72
N TYR A 308 5.15 25.16 6.01
CA TYR A 308 5.69 25.20 7.38
C TYR A 308 5.25 26.44 8.16
N ASP A 309 5.34 27.62 7.55
CA ASP A 309 4.95 28.89 8.19
C ASP A 309 3.43 29.17 8.12
N ILE A 310 2.67 28.34 7.41
CA ILE A 310 1.25 28.57 7.09
C ILE A 310 0.34 27.66 7.91
N LEU A 311 0.77 26.41 8.14
CA LEU A 311 0.00 25.40 8.86
C LEU A 311 0.46 25.35 10.32
N PRO A 312 -0.47 25.10 11.27
CA PRO A 312 -0.09 24.82 12.65
C PRO A 312 0.89 23.65 12.73
N PHE A 313 1.91 23.79 13.57
CA PHE A 313 3.03 22.85 13.67
C PHE A 313 2.56 21.41 13.87
N GLU A 314 1.50 21.22 14.64
CA GLU A 314 0.95 19.92 14.99
C GLU A 314 0.28 19.22 13.80
N PHE A 315 -0.36 19.98 12.92
CA PHE A 315 -0.89 19.45 11.66
C PHE A 315 0.22 19.26 10.62
N TYR A 316 1.20 20.17 10.61
CA TYR A 316 2.36 20.12 9.74
C TYR A 316 3.17 18.82 9.90
N ILE A 317 3.33 18.31 11.13
CA ILE A 317 4.14 17.12 11.41
C ILE A 317 3.61 15.84 10.73
N LEU A 318 2.37 15.85 10.25
CA LEU A 318 1.77 14.74 9.51
C LEU A 318 2.41 14.56 8.14
N TYR A 319 2.81 15.64 7.45
CA TYR A 319 3.40 15.56 6.12
C TYR A 319 4.76 14.85 6.08
N PRO A 320 5.76 15.19 6.92
CA PRO A 320 7.03 14.46 6.90
C PRO A 320 6.83 13.00 7.32
N PHE A 321 5.89 12.73 8.23
CA PHE A 321 5.52 11.36 8.58
C PHE A 321 4.97 10.59 7.38
N ILE A 322 3.98 11.15 6.67
CA ILE A 322 3.36 10.52 5.49
C ILE A 322 4.41 10.32 4.39
N THR A 323 5.29 11.28 4.16
CA THR A 323 6.40 11.15 3.20
C THR A 323 7.34 10.01 3.58
N ILE A 324 7.80 9.95 4.84
CA ILE A 324 8.67 8.87 5.31
C ILE A 324 7.95 7.52 5.20
N ALA A 325 6.65 7.49 5.53
CA ALA A 325 5.85 6.27 5.46
C ALA A 325 5.70 5.77 4.01
N ALA A 326 5.32 6.67 3.09
CA ALA A 326 5.13 6.34 1.68
C ALA A 326 6.46 5.91 1.03
N ILE A 327 7.55 6.66 1.25
CA ILE A 327 8.89 6.26 0.76
C ILE A 327 9.30 4.92 1.37
N GLY A 328 9.10 4.72 2.68
CA GLY A 328 9.45 3.49 3.36
C GLY A 328 8.72 2.27 2.81
N VAL A 329 7.40 2.37 2.62
CA VAL A 329 6.58 1.32 2.00
C VAL A 329 7.05 1.02 0.58
N SER A 330 7.26 2.06 -0.25
CA SER A 330 7.76 1.88 -1.62
C SER A 330 9.13 1.22 -1.66
N GLN A 331 10.05 1.62 -0.78
CA GLN A 331 11.39 1.02 -0.69
C GLN A 331 11.33 -0.45 -0.25
N LEU A 332 10.44 -0.82 0.67
CA LEU A 332 10.23 -2.22 1.06
C LEU A 332 9.71 -3.05 -0.11
N LEU A 333 8.67 -2.57 -0.81
CA LEU A 333 8.10 -3.24 -1.97
C LEU A 333 9.14 -3.41 -3.09
N LEU A 334 9.78 -2.32 -3.50
CA LEU A 334 10.77 -2.32 -4.59
C LEU A 334 11.98 -3.20 -4.25
N SER A 335 12.45 -3.18 -3.01
CA SER A 335 13.57 -4.04 -2.57
C SER A 335 13.21 -5.51 -2.67
N SER A 336 12.00 -5.90 -2.24
CA SER A 336 11.54 -7.29 -2.31
C SER A 336 11.29 -7.74 -3.76
N LEU A 337 10.78 -6.85 -4.63
CA LEU A 337 10.64 -7.12 -6.07
C LEU A 337 11.98 -7.34 -6.76
N LYS A 338 12.98 -6.50 -6.45
CA LYS A 338 14.35 -6.68 -6.94
C LYS A 338 14.94 -8.03 -6.53
N ILE A 339 14.70 -8.46 -5.28
CA ILE A 339 15.14 -9.76 -4.78
C ILE A 339 14.50 -10.90 -5.61
N ILE A 340 13.24 -10.77 -6.03
CA ILE A 340 12.57 -11.78 -6.87
C ILE A 340 13.23 -11.88 -8.25
N ASP A 341 13.41 -10.76 -8.95
CA ASP A 341 13.98 -10.74 -10.30
C ASP A 341 15.44 -11.23 -10.29
N GLU A 342 16.29 -10.68 -9.42
CA GLU A 342 17.71 -11.05 -9.34
C GLU A 342 17.89 -12.54 -8.98
N ASN A 343 17.22 -13.02 -7.93
CA ASN A 343 17.38 -14.41 -7.51
C ASN A 343 16.74 -15.40 -8.49
N SER A 344 15.60 -15.07 -9.11
CA SER A 344 15.00 -15.96 -10.12
C SER A 344 15.86 -16.04 -11.37
N SER A 345 16.46 -14.93 -11.80
CA SER A 345 17.41 -14.90 -12.92
C SER A 345 18.66 -15.72 -12.62
N MET A 346 19.29 -15.49 -11.46
CA MET A 346 20.47 -16.24 -11.01
C MET A 346 20.18 -17.74 -10.89
N ALA A 347 19.04 -18.11 -10.29
CA ALA A 347 18.63 -19.50 -10.15
C ALA A 347 18.55 -20.19 -11.51
N LEU A 348 17.90 -19.56 -12.49
CA LEU A 348 17.74 -20.14 -13.82
C LEU A 348 19.06 -20.28 -14.57
N VAL A 349 19.97 -19.32 -14.46
CA VAL A 349 21.32 -19.42 -15.04
C VAL A 349 22.06 -20.59 -14.42
N LYS A 350 22.15 -20.63 -13.08
CA LYS A 350 22.78 -21.70 -12.31
C LYS A 350 22.23 -23.08 -12.70
N TRP A 351 20.91 -23.24 -12.74
CA TRP A 351 20.28 -24.52 -13.07
C TRP A 351 20.51 -24.94 -14.52
N LYS A 352 20.54 -23.99 -15.46
CA LYS A 352 20.84 -24.27 -16.89
C LYS A 352 22.28 -24.72 -17.08
N GLU A 353 23.22 -24.12 -16.37
CA GLU A 353 24.64 -24.51 -16.40
C GLU A 353 24.84 -25.89 -15.78
N GLN A 354 24.24 -26.15 -14.61
CA GLN A 354 24.31 -27.44 -13.93
C GLN A 354 23.71 -28.58 -14.76
N LEU A 355 22.63 -28.33 -15.50
CA LEU A 355 22.06 -29.28 -16.45
C LEU A 355 22.86 -29.38 -17.77
N GLY A 356 23.62 -28.34 -18.11
CA GLY A 356 24.46 -28.27 -19.31
C GLY A 356 25.69 -29.16 -19.22
N GLY A 357 26.34 -29.21 -18.05
CA GLY A 357 27.52 -30.05 -17.80
C GLY A 357 27.25 -31.57 -17.77
N MET A 358 26.04 -32.03 -18.09
CA MET A 358 25.64 -33.44 -18.05
C MET A 358 25.48 -34.05 -19.47
N GLU A 359 26.42 -33.79 -20.39
CA GLU A 359 26.27 -34.11 -21.82
C GLU A 359 26.09 -35.61 -22.15
N ASN A 360 26.47 -36.52 -21.26
CA ASN A 360 26.49 -37.97 -21.52
C ASN A 360 25.29 -38.76 -20.96
N VAL A 361 24.18 -38.12 -20.55
CA VAL A 361 23.19 -38.83 -19.73
C VAL A 361 21.75 -38.71 -20.26
N GLY A 362 21.15 -39.85 -20.63
CA GLY A 362 19.70 -40.18 -20.66
C GLY A 362 18.71 -39.26 -21.41
N ILE A 363 17.72 -39.86 -22.07
CA ILE A 363 16.61 -39.13 -22.75
C ILE A 363 15.86 -38.19 -21.76
N GLU A 364 15.66 -38.63 -20.53
CA GLU A 364 14.95 -37.87 -19.49
C GLU A 364 15.64 -36.55 -19.12
N LYS A 365 16.97 -36.54 -19.06
CA LYS A 365 17.72 -35.31 -18.73
C LYS A 365 17.71 -34.32 -19.89
N LYS A 366 17.76 -34.80 -21.14
CA LYS A 366 17.54 -33.95 -22.33
C LYS A 366 16.17 -33.28 -22.28
N TYR A 367 15.15 -34.01 -21.84
CA TYR A 367 13.80 -33.47 -21.63
C TYR A 367 13.75 -32.42 -20.52
N LEU A 368 14.35 -32.68 -19.35
CA LEU A 368 14.44 -31.70 -18.26
C LEU A 368 15.22 -30.43 -18.68
N ARG A 369 16.34 -30.57 -19.40
CA ARG A 369 17.09 -29.42 -19.92
C ARG A 369 16.22 -28.54 -20.81
N ARG A 370 15.40 -29.12 -21.69
CA ARG A 370 14.44 -28.37 -22.52
C ARG A 370 13.42 -27.63 -21.65
N LYS A 371 12.88 -28.29 -20.62
CA LYS A 371 11.95 -27.69 -19.66
C LYS A 371 12.56 -26.48 -18.94
N PHE A 372 13.75 -26.61 -18.37
CA PHE A 372 14.43 -25.49 -17.70
C PHE A 372 14.85 -24.38 -18.67
N LYS A 373 15.21 -24.71 -19.92
CA LYS A 373 15.52 -23.71 -20.95
C LYS A 373 14.32 -22.83 -21.27
N ALA A 374 13.10 -23.39 -21.23
CA ALA A 374 11.85 -22.67 -21.46
C ALA A 374 11.44 -21.74 -20.30
N LEU A 375 11.99 -21.95 -19.10
CA LEU A 375 11.70 -21.08 -17.96
C LEU A 375 12.30 -19.68 -18.16
N ARG A 376 11.50 -18.67 -17.85
CA ARG A 376 11.89 -17.26 -17.74
C ARG A 376 11.99 -16.82 -16.26
N PRO A 377 12.78 -15.80 -15.94
CA PRO A 377 12.75 -15.15 -14.63
C PRO A 377 11.34 -14.66 -14.29
N MET A 378 11.04 -14.57 -13.00
CA MET A 378 9.77 -13.98 -12.52
C MET A 378 9.90 -12.46 -12.55
N ARG A 379 8.92 -11.78 -13.12
CA ARG A 379 8.95 -10.32 -13.29
C ARG A 379 7.59 -9.74 -12.96
N PHE A 380 7.59 -8.64 -12.23
CA PHE A 380 6.36 -7.91 -11.98
C PHE A 380 6.23 -6.79 -13.01
N ILE A 381 5.01 -6.61 -13.53
CA ILE A 381 4.68 -5.50 -14.40
C ILE A 381 3.70 -4.58 -13.68
N ALA A 382 3.76 -3.30 -13.99
CA ALA A 382 2.76 -2.32 -13.64
C ALA A 382 2.10 -1.82 -14.93
N GLY A 383 0.76 -1.79 -14.93
CA GLY A 383 0.00 -1.27 -16.05
C GLY A 383 -1.50 -1.52 -16.00
N ILE A 384 -2.23 -0.99 -16.99
CA ILE A 384 -3.69 -0.92 -16.99
C ILE A 384 -4.23 -1.57 -18.26
N GLY A 385 -5.26 -2.42 -18.13
CA GLY A 385 -6.01 -2.97 -19.26
C GLY A 385 -5.16 -3.81 -20.22
N GLY A 386 -4.21 -4.59 -19.69
CA GLY A 386 -3.28 -5.39 -20.48
C GLY A 386 -2.11 -4.62 -21.12
N SER A 387 -2.11 -3.29 -21.03
CA SER A 387 -0.97 -2.47 -21.43
C SER A 387 0.08 -2.45 -20.33
N THR A 388 1.33 -2.80 -20.67
CA THR A 388 2.47 -2.74 -19.74
C THR A 388 3.11 -1.37 -19.82
N PHE A 389 3.08 -0.60 -18.73
CA PHE A 389 3.74 0.71 -18.65
C PHE A 389 5.15 0.59 -18.07
N PHE A 390 5.31 -0.23 -17.03
CA PHE A 390 6.59 -0.45 -16.37
C PHE A 390 6.83 -1.93 -16.12
N ILE A 391 8.06 -2.36 -16.34
CA ILE A 391 8.56 -3.62 -15.80
C ILE A 391 9.29 -3.24 -14.50
N ILE A 392 8.86 -3.81 -13.38
CA ILE A 392 9.45 -3.49 -12.09
C ILE A 392 10.78 -4.22 -11.99
N ASP A 393 11.85 -3.45 -12.14
CA ASP A 393 13.23 -3.91 -12.15
C ASP A 393 14.12 -3.02 -11.27
N LYS A 394 15.44 -3.23 -11.34
CA LYS A 394 16.42 -2.44 -10.59
C LYS A 394 16.38 -0.93 -10.92
N SER A 395 15.91 -0.56 -12.11
CA SER A 395 15.81 0.84 -12.55
C SER A 395 14.54 1.54 -12.04
N THR A 396 13.55 0.78 -11.54
CA THR A 396 12.31 1.37 -11.01
C THR A 396 12.54 2.19 -9.74
N THR A 397 13.52 1.83 -8.90
CA THR A 397 13.84 2.62 -7.69
C THR A 397 14.35 4.03 -8.00
N PRO A 398 15.40 4.21 -8.83
CA PRO A 398 15.83 5.56 -9.19
C PRO A 398 14.77 6.31 -9.99
N TYR A 399 13.97 5.61 -10.82
CA TYR A 399 12.82 6.22 -11.49
C TYR A 399 11.81 6.80 -10.47
N PHE A 400 11.38 6.00 -9.48
CA PHE A 400 10.44 6.43 -8.45
C PHE A 400 10.93 7.67 -7.71
N LEU A 401 12.19 7.68 -7.25
CA LEU A 401 12.76 8.83 -6.54
C LEU A 401 12.90 10.07 -7.43
N ARG A 402 13.29 9.87 -8.69
CA ARG A 402 13.39 10.95 -9.67
C ARG A 402 12.03 11.55 -9.99
N SER A 403 11.01 10.73 -10.20
CA SER A 403 9.65 11.21 -10.47
C SER A 403 9.07 12.00 -9.29
N ILE A 404 9.39 11.63 -8.05
CA ILE A 404 9.01 12.44 -6.87
C ILE A 404 9.68 13.82 -6.95
N LEU A 405 10.97 13.87 -7.25
CA LEU A 405 11.72 15.12 -7.35
C LEU A 405 11.22 16.00 -8.51
N ASP A 406 11.01 15.42 -9.68
CA ASP A 406 10.52 16.13 -10.87
C ASP A 406 9.12 16.71 -10.61
N ASN A 407 8.21 15.92 -10.00
CA ASN A 407 6.88 16.41 -9.61
C ASN A 407 6.92 17.47 -8.51
N LEU A 408 7.86 17.37 -7.55
CA LEU A 408 8.07 18.39 -6.54
C LEU A 408 8.53 19.71 -7.17
N ILE A 409 9.49 19.67 -8.10
CA ILE A 409 9.97 20.85 -8.83
C ILE A 409 8.81 21.48 -9.62
N ASN A 410 8.00 20.65 -10.29
CA ASN A 410 6.81 21.13 -10.99
C ASN A 410 5.86 21.84 -10.01
N LEU A 411 5.53 21.23 -8.87
CA LEU A 411 4.66 21.87 -7.87
C LEU A 411 5.19 23.23 -7.40
N PHE A 412 6.51 23.37 -7.21
CA PHE A 412 7.12 24.67 -6.89
C PHE A 412 7.02 25.69 -8.02
N ALA A 413 7.20 25.25 -9.28
CA ALA A 413 7.09 26.11 -10.44
C ALA A 413 5.65 26.60 -10.67
N TRP A 414 4.65 25.75 -10.40
CA TRP A 414 3.23 26.09 -10.55
C TRP A 414 2.69 26.97 -9.40
N LEU A 415 3.29 26.91 -8.20
CA LEU A 415 2.83 27.64 -7.01
C LEU A 415 3.95 28.49 -6.35
N PRO A 416 4.51 29.50 -7.07
CA PRO A 416 5.69 30.23 -6.62
C PRO A 416 5.45 31.12 -5.38
N GLU A 417 4.25 31.64 -5.14
CA GLU A 417 3.98 32.63 -4.07
C GLU A 417 2.78 32.25 -3.20
N LEU A 418 3.05 31.57 -2.08
CA LEU A 418 2.04 31.17 -1.08
C LEU A 418 1.99 32.10 0.15
N GLY A 419 3.05 32.86 0.41
CA GLY A 419 3.21 33.67 1.64
C GLY A 419 2.70 35.11 1.56
N THR A 420 2.53 35.67 0.36
CA THR A 420 2.24 37.10 0.14
C THR A 420 0.91 37.35 -0.57
N SER A 421 0.31 36.34 -1.19
CA SER A 421 -0.83 36.50 -2.07
C SER A 421 -2.15 36.36 -1.31
N LYS A 422 -2.72 37.51 -0.88
CA LYS A 422 -4.17 37.66 -1.11
C LYS A 422 -4.35 37.47 -2.60
N ILE A 423 -5.01 36.40 -3.03
CA ILE A 423 -5.25 36.13 -4.45
C ILE A 423 -6.05 37.32 -5.00
N GLN A 424 -5.36 38.27 -5.64
CA GLN A 424 -6.02 39.32 -6.41
C GLN A 424 -6.43 38.66 -7.72
N PHE A 425 -7.69 38.20 -7.78
CA PHE A 425 -8.28 37.87 -9.06
C PHE A 425 -8.39 39.18 -9.86
N MET A 426 -7.89 39.19 -11.09
CA MET A 426 -8.09 40.32 -12.00
C MET A 426 -9.60 40.42 -12.26
N ASP A 427 -10.19 41.54 -11.83
CA ASP A 427 -11.61 41.88 -12.05
C ASP A 427 -11.97 41.97 -13.55
#